data_AF-A7HDP5-F1
#
_entry.id   AF-A7HDP5-F1
#
_cell.length_a   1.000
_cell.length_b   1.000
_cell.length_c   1.000
_cell.angle_alpha   90.00
_cell.angle_beta   90.00
_cell.angle_gamma   90.00
#
_symmetry.space_group_name_H-M   'P 1'
#
loop_
_entity.id
_entity.type
_entity.pdbx_description
1 polymer ?
#
loop_
_entity_poly.entity_id
_entity_poly.type
_entity_poly.pdbx_seq_one_letter_code
_entity_poly.pdbx_strand_id
1 'polypeptide(L)'
;MDAAVECTHCKVVMTSWSAPGSQIRYFQCPFCARTHSSLYGEVFRRRAGARVVDAPVRAGAPAEIPMASPEDIRWAQVKATAAQWFARVEADERTREPRAVPVPLRSVAAARPAPAAARAPVAVRVRRKA
;
A
#
# COMPACT_ATOMS: atom_id res chain seq x y z
N MET A 1 14.12 5.56 30.01
CA MET A 1 13.64 4.20 29.72
C MET A 1 13.16 4.20 28.29
N ASP A 2 13.84 3.47 27.40
CA ASP A 2 13.44 3.38 26.01
C ASP A 2 12.24 2.44 25.93
N ALA A 3 11.11 2.95 25.44
CA ALA A 3 9.89 2.17 25.29
C ALA A 3 10.11 1.08 24.24
N ALA A 4 9.98 -0.18 24.64
CA ALA A 4 10.03 -1.30 23.70
C ALA A 4 8.75 -1.31 22.86
N VAL A 5 8.91 -1.42 21.54
CA VAL A 5 7.80 -1.44 20.59
C VAL A 5 7.73 -2.82 19.93
N GLU A 6 6.56 -3.45 20.00
CA GLU A 6 6.27 -4.72 19.37
C GLU A 6 5.58 -4.49 18.02
N CYS A 7 6.02 -5.19 16.98
CA CYS A 7 5.30 -5.24 15.71
C CYS A 7 4.06 -6.11 15.88
N THR A 8 2.85 -5.57 15.65
CA THR A 8 1.62 -6.38 15.82
C THR A 8 1.44 -7.45 14.76
N HIS A 9 2.17 -7.35 13.64
CA HIS A 9 2.17 -8.33 12.56
C HIS A 9 3.09 -9.52 12.85
N CYS A 10 4.34 -9.27 13.25
CA CYS A 10 5.34 -10.32 13.45
C CYS A 10 5.51 -10.74 14.92
N LYS A 11 4.91 -10.01 15.86
CA LYS A 11 5.01 -10.28 17.31
C LYS A 11 6.44 -10.24 17.85
N VAL A 12 7.29 -9.44 17.23
CA VAL A 12 8.69 -9.24 17.64
C VAL A 12 8.96 -7.80 18.05
N VAL A 13 9.96 -7.62 18.92
CA VAL A 13 10.46 -6.30 19.28
C VAL A 13 11.12 -5.66 18.06
N MET A 14 10.71 -4.42 17.77
CA MET A 14 11.22 -3.64 16.67
C MET A 14 12.59 -3.03 17.05
N THR A 15 13.47 -2.90 16.06
CA THR A 15 14.72 -2.16 16.23
C THR A 15 14.43 -0.67 16.25
N SER A 16 14.98 0.05 17.23
CA SER A 16 14.78 1.50 17.35
C SER A 16 16.04 2.30 17.02
N TRP A 17 15.91 3.40 16.30
CA TRP A 17 16.99 4.38 16.11
C TRP A 17 16.47 5.82 16.18
N SER A 18 17.38 6.74 16.48
CA SER A 18 17.13 8.18 16.49
C SER A 18 18.25 8.87 15.73
N ALA A 19 17.92 9.92 14.97
CA ALA A 19 18.96 10.79 14.41
C ALA A 19 19.60 11.61 15.55
N PRO A 20 20.91 11.94 15.46
CA PRO A 20 21.58 12.79 16.45
C PRO A 20 20.81 14.10 16.65
N GLY A 21 20.52 14.46 17.90
CA GLY A 21 19.78 15.69 18.24
C GLY A 21 18.28 15.67 18.01
N SER A 22 17.71 14.57 17.49
CA SER A 22 16.25 14.44 17.28
C SER A 22 15.56 13.74 18.45
N GLN A 23 14.40 14.26 18.87
CA GLN A 23 13.51 13.59 19.83
C GLN A 23 12.65 12.49 19.19
N ILE A 24 12.69 12.39 17.85
CA ILE A 24 11.93 11.41 17.08
C ILE A 24 12.65 10.07 17.15
N ARG A 25 11.91 9.03 17.51
CA ARG A 25 12.36 7.64 17.43
C ARG A 25 11.68 6.95 16.28
N TYR A 26 12.46 6.20 15.53
CA TYR A 26 11.97 5.32 14.48
C TYR A 26 12.09 3.88 14.97
N PHE A 27 11.12 3.06 14.63
CA PHE A 27 11.02 1.65 14.96
C PHE A 27 10.83 0.87 13.67
N GLN A 28 11.64 -0.16 13.41
CA GLN A 28 11.51 -1.04 12.24
C GLN A 28 11.38 -2.50 12.67
N CYS A 29 10.41 -3.19 12.08
CA CYS A 29 10.32 -4.64 12.25
C CYS A 29 11.38 -5.29 11.35
N PRO A 30 12.29 -6.12 11.90
CA PRO A 30 13.30 -6.78 11.08
C PRO A 30 12.70 -7.76 10.07
N PHE A 31 11.51 -8.31 10.32
CA PHE A 31 10.92 -9.36 9.47
C PHE A 31 10.05 -8.84 8.33
N CYS A 32 9.14 -7.91 8.62
CA CYS A 32 8.21 -7.37 7.63
C CYS A 32 8.59 -5.98 7.13
N ALA A 33 9.73 -5.45 7.58
CA ALA A 33 10.26 -4.13 7.24
C ALA A 33 9.31 -2.95 7.51
N ARG A 34 8.21 -3.16 8.25
CA ARG A 34 7.27 -2.09 8.62
C ARG A 34 7.96 -1.11 9.57
N THR A 35 7.85 0.18 9.24
CA THR A 35 8.46 1.27 10.01
C THR A 35 7.39 2.11 10.69
N HIS A 36 7.63 2.51 11.93
CA HIS A 36 6.78 3.41 12.72
C HIS A 36 7.64 4.51 13.34
N SER A 37 7.10 5.73 13.45
CA SER A 37 7.78 6.84 14.14
C SER A 37 7.03 7.21 15.42
N SER A 38 7.77 7.65 16.44
CA SER A 38 7.21 8.12 17.72
C SER A 38 6.30 9.34 17.58
N LEU A 39 6.39 10.08 16.46
CA LEU A 39 5.52 11.20 16.15
C LEU A 39 4.05 10.76 16.01
N TYR A 40 3.81 9.56 15.51
CA TYR A 40 2.46 9.04 15.32
C TYR A 40 2.01 8.24 16.54
N GLY A 41 2.02 8.89 17.72
CA GLY A 41 1.58 8.31 19.00
C GLY A 41 0.21 7.61 18.94
N GLU A 42 -0.68 8.07 18.06
CA GLU A 42 -1.98 7.44 17.80
C GLU A 42 -1.90 6.03 17.22
N VAL A 43 -0.89 5.74 16.40
CA VAL A 43 -0.67 4.42 15.80
C VAL A 43 -0.41 3.39 16.89
N PHE A 44 0.36 3.77 17.91
CA PHE A 44 0.60 2.94 19.08
C PHE A 44 -0.64 2.81 19.97
N ARG A 45 -1.40 3.90 20.18
CA ARG A 45 -2.64 3.88 20.97
C ARG A 45 -3.71 2.99 20.36
N ARG A 46 -3.85 2.99 19.03
CA ARG A 46 -4.80 2.16 18.28
C ARG A 46 -4.28 0.75 17.95
N ARG A 47 -3.05 0.41 18.37
CA ARG A 47 -2.38 -0.87 18.04
C ARG A 47 -2.32 -1.14 16.53
N ALA A 48 -2.28 -0.08 15.72
CA ALA A 48 -2.32 -0.16 14.27
C ALA A 48 -0.93 -0.48 13.72
N GLY A 49 -0.54 -1.75 13.75
CA GLY A 49 0.74 -2.21 13.20
C GLY A 49 1.91 -2.24 14.18
N ALA A 50 1.84 -1.46 15.26
CA ALA A 50 2.79 -1.50 16.36
C ALA A 50 2.11 -1.24 17.72
N ARG A 51 2.68 -1.78 18.79
CA ARG A 51 2.21 -1.65 20.17
C ARG A 51 3.37 -1.28 21.08
N VAL A 52 3.19 -0.28 21.94
CA VAL A 52 4.13 0.01 23.03
C VAL A 52 3.93 -1.02 24.14
N VAL A 53 5.05 -1.59 24.61
CA VAL A 53 5.07 -2.51 25.74
C VAL A 53 5.37 -1.70 27.00
N ASP A 54 4.33 -1.34 27.76
CA ASP A 54 4.41 -0.45 28.96
C ASP A 54 5.07 -1.10 30.18
N ALA A 55 5.61 -2.32 30.06
CA ALA A 55 6.37 -2.90 31.15
C ALA A 55 7.77 -2.27 31.18
N PRO A 56 8.22 -1.69 32.31
CA PRO A 56 9.66 -1.60 32.51
C PRO A 56 10.20 -3.02 32.34
N VAL A 57 11.30 -3.19 31.60
CA VAL A 57 12.06 -4.45 31.62
C VAL A 57 12.56 -4.63 33.05
N ARG A 58 11.67 -5.09 33.94
CA ARG A 58 12.04 -5.63 35.24
C ARG A 58 12.84 -6.88 34.90
N ALA A 59 14.07 -6.93 35.38
CA ALA A 59 14.95 -8.08 35.29
C ALA A 59 14.43 -9.27 36.15
N GLY A 60 13.15 -9.60 36.04
CA GLY A 60 12.47 -10.61 36.84
C GLY A 60 11.21 -11.12 36.15
N ALA A 61 11.23 -12.40 35.82
CA ALA A 61 10.21 -13.24 35.19
C ALA A 61 10.04 -13.07 33.65
N PRO A 62 10.36 -14.11 32.84
CA PRO A 62 10.30 -14.06 31.39
C PRO A 62 8.85 -14.26 30.94
N ALA A 63 8.11 -13.16 30.80
CA ALA A 63 7.15 -13.12 29.70
C ALA A 63 8.01 -13.01 28.43
N GLU A 64 8.35 -14.18 27.90
CA GLU A 64 9.26 -14.44 26.79
C GLU A 64 8.71 -13.79 25.52
N ILE A 65 8.86 -12.47 25.39
CA ILE A 65 8.72 -11.82 24.10
C ILE A 65 10.03 -12.15 23.38
N PRO A 66 10.00 -13.03 22.35
CA PRO A 66 11.23 -13.47 21.71
C PRO A 66 11.87 -12.25 21.05
N MET A 67 13.04 -11.87 21.56
CA MET A 67 13.95 -11.07 20.75
C MET A 67 14.34 -11.93 19.56
N ALA A 68 14.35 -11.34 18.35
CA ALA A 68 14.77 -12.04 17.16
C ALA A 68 16.18 -12.62 17.38
N SER A 69 16.33 -13.92 17.18
CA SER A 69 17.65 -14.55 17.27
C SER A 69 18.56 -14.07 16.13
N PRO A 70 19.88 -14.23 16.24
CA PRO A 70 20.78 -13.94 15.12
C PRO A 70 20.43 -14.72 13.84
N GLU A 71 19.91 -15.94 13.98
CA GLU A 71 19.43 -16.75 12.86
C GLU A 71 18.17 -16.17 12.22
N ASP A 72 17.23 -15.70 13.03
CA ASP A 72 16.04 -15.00 12.55
C ASP A 72 16.39 -13.73 11.76
N ILE A 73 17.36 -12.97 12.24
CA ILE A 73 17.87 -11.76 11.57
C ILE A 73 18.51 -12.14 10.24
N ARG A 74 19.33 -13.19 10.21
CA ARG A 74 19.93 -13.70 8.97
C ARG A 74 18.86 -14.12 7.96
N TRP A 75 17.83 -14.84 8.41
CA TRP A 75 16.73 -15.25 7.53
C TRP A 75 15.93 -14.05 7.02
N ALA A 76 15.71 -13.04 7.87
CA ALA A 76 15.08 -11.80 7.46
C ALA A 76 15.87 -11.07 6.35
N GLN A 77 17.20 -11.05 6.45
CA GLN A 77 18.07 -10.50 5.39
C GLN A 77 17.94 -11.28 4.08
N VAL A 78 17.91 -12.62 4.13
CA VAL A 78 17.70 -13.46 2.94
C VAL A 78 16.36 -13.12 2.28
N LYS A 79 15.28 -13.01 3.05
CA LYS A 79 13.97 -12.61 2.54
C LYS A 79 13.98 -11.22 1.92
N ALA A 80 14.67 -10.25 2.54
CA ALA A 80 14.79 -8.90 2.01
C ALA A 80 15.52 -8.89 0.65
N THR A 81 16.63 -9.61 0.54
CA THR A 81 17.37 -9.76 -0.72
C THR A 81 16.52 -10.42 -1.81
N ALA A 82 15.76 -11.47 -1.45
CA ALA A 82 14.85 -12.12 -2.38
C ALA A 82 13.75 -11.17 -2.86
N ALA A 83 13.12 -10.42 -1.96
CA ALA A 83 12.10 -9.43 -2.30
C ALA A 83 12.63 -8.35 -3.24
N GLN A 84 13.85 -7.86 -3.03
CA GLN A 84 14.51 -6.91 -3.93
C GLN A 84 14.78 -7.50 -5.32
N TRP A 85 15.16 -8.78 -5.39
CA TRP A 85 15.34 -9.46 -6.66
C TRP A 85 14.02 -9.60 -7.42
N PHE A 86 12.94 -10.05 -6.76
CA PHE A 86 11.60 -10.14 -7.36
C PHE A 86 11.12 -8.78 -7.89
N ALA A 87 11.25 -7.73 -7.09
CA ALA A 87 10.85 -6.38 -7.49
C ALA A 87 11.61 -5.89 -8.75
N ARG A 88 12.88 -6.29 -8.90
CA ARG A 88 13.68 -6.01 -10.10
C ARG A 88 13.16 -6.79 -11.31
N VAL A 89 12.89 -8.08 -11.16
CA VAL A 89 12.32 -8.91 -12.23
C VAL A 89 10.97 -8.34 -12.70
N GLU A 90 10.09 -7.96 -11.78
CA GLU A 90 8.81 -7.32 -12.12
C GLU A 90 8.99 -5.97 -12.85
N ALA A 91 10.01 -5.19 -12.50
CA ALA A 91 10.33 -3.95 -13.19
C ALA A 91 10.86 -4.21 -14.62
N ASP A 92 11.70 -5.22 -14.78
CA ASP A 92 12.20 -5.64 -16.09
C ASP A 92 11.06 -6.15 -16.99
N GLU A 93 10.13 -6.94 -16.44
CA GLU A 93 8.94 -7.42 -17.15
C GLU A 93 8.06 -6.25 -17.60
N ARG A 94 7.75 -5.29 -16.71
CA ARG A 94 7.01 -4.07 -17.06
C ARG A 94 7.70 -3.23 -18.14
N THR A 95 9.03 -3.25 -18.20
CA THR A 95 9.80 -2.52 -19.21
C THR A 95 9.81 -3.25 -20.56
N ARG A 96 9.79 -4.59 -20.52
CA ARG A 96 9.75 -5.45 -21.72
C ARG A 96 8.36 -5.56 -22.31
N GLU A 97 7.30 -5.35 -21.52
CA GLU A 97 5.95 -5.26 -22.05
C GLU A 97 5.92 -4.11 -23.08
N PRO A 98 5.74 -4.43 -24.38
CA PRO A 98 5.79 -3.41 -25.41
C PRO A 98 4.67 -2.43 -25.11
N ARG A 99 5.04 -1.17 -24.84
CA ARG A 99 4.14 -0.03 -24.74
C ARG A 99 3.21 -0.13 -25.94
N ALA A 100 1.97 -0.55 -25.73
CA ALA A 100 0.99 -0.67 -26.79
C ALA A 100 0.98 0.69 -27.47
N VAL A 101 1.56 0.74 -28.68
CA VAL A 101 1.64 1.97 -29.44
C VAL A 101 0.19 2.40 -29.58
N PRO A 102 -0.22 3.59 -29.10
CA PRO A 102 -1.56 4.05 -29.33
C PRO A 102 -1.73 4.07 -30.84
N VAL A 103 -2.51 3.11 -31.35
CA VAL A 103 -2.87 3.05 -32.75
C VAL A 103 -3.49 4.41 -33.02
N PRO A 104 -2.91 5.24 -33.92
CA PRO A 104 -3.47 6.54 -34.19
C PRO A 104 -4.89 6.31 -34.67
N LEU A 105 -5.87 6.77 -33.88
CA LEU A 105 -7.25 6.85 -34.30
C LEU A 105 -7.25 7.70 -35.56
N ARG A 106 -7.32 7.05 -36.74
CA ARG A 106 -7.61 7.72 -37.99
C ARG A 106 -8.85 8.56 -37.73
N SER A 107 -8.69 9.88 -37.79
CA SER A 107 -9.78 10.82 -37.79
C SER A 107 -10.62 10.55 -39.03
N VAL A 108 -11.67 9.73 -38.87
CA VAL A 108 -12.77 9.74 -39.81
C VAL A 108 -13.47 11.07 -39.57
N ALA A 109 -13.09 12.06 -40.37
CA ALA A 109 -13.85 13.29 -40.53
C ALA A 109 -15.24 12.90 -41.05
N ALA A 110 -16.16 12.64 -40.12
CA ALA A 110 -17.57 12.51 -40.43
C ALA A 110 -18.08 13.91 -40.78
N ALA A 111 -18.01 14.24 -42.07
CA ALA A 111 -18.79 15.32 -42.64
C ALA A 111 -20.25 15.11 -42.24
N ARG A 112 -20.77 15.96 -41.35
CA ARG A 112 -22.21 16.04 -41.05
C ARG A 112 -22.92 16.64 -42.27
N PRO A 113 -23.81 15.93 -42.97
CA PRO A 113 -24.80 16.62 -43.79
C PRO A 113 -25.81 17.30 -42.85
N ALA A 114 -26.16 18.55 -43.17
CA ALA A 114 -27.16 19.32 -42.46
C ALA A 114 -28.55 18.66 -42.55
N PRO A 115 -29.39 18.69 -41.49
CA PRO A 115 -30.75 18.16 -41.59
C PRO A 115 -31.64 19.13 -42.37
N ALA A 116 -32.18 18.64 -43.49
CA ALA A 116 -33.25 19.28 -44.24
C ALA A 116 -34.56 19.28 -43.43
N ALA A 117 -35.35 20.32 -43.66
CA ALA A 117 -36.54 20.71 -42.91
C ALA A 117 -37.60 19.61 -42.74
N ALA A 118 -38.19 19.60 -41.54
CA ALA A 118 -39.31 18.78 -41.15
C ALA A 118 -40.55 19.03 -42.05
N ARG A 119 -41.11 17.95 -42.61
CA ARG A 119 -42.47 17.94 -43.18
C ARG A 119 -43.47 17.55 -42.10
N ALA A 120 -44.56 18.31 -42.02
CA ALA A 120 -45.64 18.20 -41.05
C ALA A 120 -46.41 16.86 -41.12
N PRO A 121 -47.03 16.40 -40.01
CA PRO A 121 -47.83 15.19 -40.01
C PRO A 121 -49.23 15.42 -40.62
N VAL A 122 -49.62 14.52 -41.52
CA VAL A 122 -50.99 14.40 -42.05
C VAL A 122 -51.87 13.73 -41.00
N ALA A 123 -52.96 14.40 -40.63
CA ALA A 123 -53.97 13.89 -39.71
C ALA A 123 -54.81 12.77 -40.36
N VAL A 124 -54.80 11.58 -39.75
CA VAL A 124 -55.70 10.47 -40.13
C VAL A 124 -56.94 10.51 -39.22
N ARG A 125 -58.10 10.80 -39.80
CA ARG A 125 -59.41 10.70 -39.13
C ARG A 125 -59.83 9.24 -39.01
N VAL A 126 -59.96 8.74 -37.78
CA VAL A 126 -60.62 7.46 -37.50
C VAL A 126 -62.12 7.69 -37.37
N ARG A 127 -62.92 7.10 -38.27
CA ARG A 127 -64.39 7.08 -38.16
C ARG A 127 -64.79 6.04 -37.10
N ARG A 128 -65.53 6.48 -36.08
CA ARG A 128 -66.28 5.60 -35.16
C ARG A 128 -67.47 4.98 -35.91
N LYS A 129 -67.74 3.70 -35.66
CA LYS A 129 -69.06 3.10 -35.89
C LYS A 129 -69.63 2.64 -34.54
N ALA A 130 -70.94 2.78 -34.48
CA ALA A 130 -71.85 2.74 -33.33
C ALA A 130 -71.91 1.39 -32.62
#